data_AF-R7W1Q0-F1
#
_entry.id   AF-R7W1Q0-F1
#
_cell.length_a   1.000
_cell.length_b   1.000
_cell.length_c   1.000
_cell.angle_alpha   90.00
_cell.angle_beta   90.00
_cell.angle_gamma   90.00
#
_symmetry.space_group_name_H-M   'P 1'
#
loop_
_entity.id
_entity.type
_entity.pdbx_description
1 polymer ?
#
loop_
_entity_poly.entity_id
_entity_poly.type
_entity_poly.pdbx_seq_one_letter_code
_entity_poly.pdbx_strand_id
1 'polypeptide(L)'
;MANQREQQQASLPRPPVPRKPRSMSELYGGMRFDPNGRCLVRTYLTPKAIRGRLPNVEIKDVIPDDVDVYGTRPEALPFHRCNRGASGKVWGHFFTTRPAAAASGGPGSYVRVVPGGLWVRYDEEKAYADAGGDVLGYRCRFAFHGEDGKLTAWRMKEFRLNEGAAAYRGVAFHPVAKDLVAWKVYNDVEEPPSDDEGEDEDEDDEAEEMEVDDPVAAAACTEDDLTQRQDKKKKQKLQ
;
A
#
# COMPACT_ATOMS: atom_id res chain seq x y z
N MET A 1 54.48 52.18 18.27
CA MET A 1 53.06 51.89 18.55
C MET A 1 52.56 51.02 17.41
N ALA A 2 52.30 49.73 17.65
CA ALA A 2 51.97 48.77 16.60
C ALA A 2 50.66 48.03 16.91
N ASN A 3 49.67 48.30 16.06
CA ASN A 3 48.57 47.48 15.57
C ASN A 3 47.77 46.57 16.52
N GLN A 4 46.55 47.05 16.81
CA GLN A 4 45.35 46.23 16.96
C GLN A 4 45.05 45.47 15.65
N ARG A 5 44.91 44.15 15.73
CA ARG A 5 44.09 43.28 14.87
C ARG A 5 44.21 41.84 15.39
N GLU A 6 43.64 41.60 16.57
CA GLU A 6 43.35 40.24 17.00
C GLU A 6 42.19 39.69 16.18
N GLN A 7 42.46 38.52 15.62
CA GLN A 7 41.65 37.84 14.63
C GLN A 7 40.41 37.24 15.30
N GLN A 8 39.22 37.75 15.00
CA GLN A 8 38.00 36.96 15.09
C GLN A 8 38.01 35.97 13.92
N GLN A 9 38.58 34.78 14.14
CA GLN A 9 38.24 33.63 13.31
C GLN A 9 36.86 33.13 13.75
N ALA A 10 35.84 33.57 13.02
CA ALA A 10 34.52 32.95 13.08
C ALA A 10 34.68 31.47 12.70
N SER A 11 34.47 30.58 13.68
CA SER A 11 34.43 29.14 13.45
C SER A 11 33.27 28.83 12.50
N LEU A 12 33.59 28.43 11.27
CA LEU A 12 32.60 27.94 10.32
C LEU A 12 31.84 26.75 10.95
N PRO A 13 30.50 26.68 10.81
CA PRO A 13 29.74 25.55 11.32
C PRO A 13 30.25 24.26 10.68
N ARG A 14 30.58 23.28 11.53
CA ARG A 14 31.06 21.98 11.11
C ARG A 14 29.99 21.34 10.21
N PRO A 15 30.33 20.84 9.01
CA PRO A 15 29.35 20.20 8.16
C PRO A 15 28.71 19.02 8.91
N PRO A 16 27.38 18.82 8.80
CA PRO A 16 26.71 17.73 9.48
C PRO A 16 27.34 16.41 9.04
N VAL A 17 27.82 15.64 10.02
CA VAL A 17 28.41 14.32 9.77
C VAL A 17 27.33 13.44 9.16
N PRO A 18 27.56 12.77 8.02
CA PRO A 18 26.55 11.88 7.44
C PRO A 18 26.21 10.78 8.44
N ARG A 19 24.97 10.80 8.95
CA ARG A 19 24.48 9.80 9.89
C ARG A 19 24.35 8.46 9.15
N LYS A 20 24.93 7.41 9.72
CA LYS A 20 24.70 6.04 9.23
C LYS A 20 23.19 5.75 9.28
N PRO A 21 22.58 5.18 8.23
CA PRO A 21 21.17 4.82 8.28
C PRO A 21 20.90 3.84 9.43
N ARG A 22 19.86 4.10 10.21
CA ARG A 22 19.37 3.28 11.31
C ARG A 22 18.53 2.13 10.77
N SER A 23 18.52 0.97 11.43
CA SER A 23 17.53 -0.07 11.11
C SER A 23 16.16 0.34 11.65
N MET A 24 15.08 -0.10 11.00
CA MET A 24 13.72 0.00 11.53
C MET A 24 13.59 -0.58 12.95
N SER A 25 14.36 -1.63 13.26
CA SER A 25 14.42 -2.23 14.60
C SER A 25 15.13 -1.37 15.65
N GLU A 26 15.90 -0.37 15.23
CA GLU A 26 16.64 0.58 16.10
C GLU A 26 15.85 1.86 16.38
N LEU A 27 14.63 1.99 15.83
CA LEU A 27 13.76 3.11 16.16
C LEU A 27 13.38 3.05 17.65
N TYR A 28 13.78 4.09 18.40
CA TYR A 28 13.44 4.25 19.80
C TYR A 28 11.92 4.32 20.00
N GLY A 29 11.45 3.86 21.16
CA GLY A 29 10.03 3.86 21.51
C GLY A 29 9.40 5.25 21.29
N GLY A 30 8.37 5.29 20.46
CA GLY A 30 7.64 6.52 20.08
C GLY A 30 7.69 6.82 18.58
N MET A 31 8.74 6.44 17.84
CA MET A 31 8.77 6.62 16.38
C MET A 31 8.02 5.48 15.67
N ARG A 32 7.07 5.83 14.81
CA ARG A 32 6.27 4.90 14.01
C ARG A 32 6.51 5.15 12.52
N PHE A 33 6.64 4.08 11.75
CA PHE A 33 6.60 4.17 10.30
C PHE A 33 5.17 3.97 9.81
N ASP A 34 4.47 5.07 9.50
CA ASP A 34 3.14 5.02 8.91
C ASP A 34 2.92 6.14 7.87
N PRO A 35 3.51 6.03 6.66
CA PRO A 35 3.31 7.01 5.61
C PRO A 35 1.86 6.98 5.12
N ASN A 36 1.26 8.15 4.92
CA ASN A 36 -0.01 8.24 4.19
C ASN A 36 0.16 7.81 2.71
N GLY A 37 -0.97 7.57 2.02
CA GLY A 37 -0.95 7.05 0.66
C GLY A 37 -0.16 7.91 -0.34
N ARG A 38 -0.23 9.25 -0.22
CA ARG A 38 0.51 10.17 -1.08
C ARG A 38 2.02 10.06 -0.84
N CYS A 39 2.42 9.98 0.43
CA CYS A 39 3.81 9.77 0.82
C CYS A 39 4.33 8.41 0.33
N LEU A 40 3.53 7.34 0.47
CA LEU A 40 3.88 6.00 0.02
C LEU A 40 4.15 5.96 -1.49
N VAL A 41 3.24 6.52 -2.29
CA VAL A 41 3.41 6.61 -3.75
C VAL A 41 4.64 7.45 -4.11
N ARG A 42 4.70 8.70 -3.65
CA ARG A 42 5.72 9.67 -4.10
C ARG A 42 7.12 9.38 -3.59
N THR A 43 7.24 8.98 -2.32
CA THR A 43 8.53 8.91 -1.62
C THR A 43 9.11 7.49 -1.61
N TYR A 44 8.28 6.46 -1.76
CA TYR A 44 8.71 5.07 -1.67
C TYR A 44 8.54 4.31 -2.99
N LEU A 45 7.30 4.20 -3.48
CA LEU A 45 7.00 3.39 -4.65
C LEU A 45 7.62 3.98 -5.94
N THR A 46 7.47 5.28 -6.19
CA THR A 46 8.05 5.95 -7.37
C THR A 46 9.58 5.82 -7.41
N PRO A 47 10.35 6.14 -6.35
CA PRO A 47 11.80 5.94 -6.38
C PRO A 47 12.22 4.48 -6.53
N LYS A 48 11.51 3.53 -5.90
CA LYS A 48 11.79 2.10 -6.03
C LYS A 48 11.62 1.64 -7.48
N ALA A 49 10.55 2.07 -8.15
CA ALA A 49 10.30 1.74 -9.55
C ALA A 49 11.33 2.38 -10.50
N ILE A 50 11.72 3.64 -10.28
CA ILE A 50 12.65 4.35 -11.18
C ILE A 50 14.10 3.90 -10.95
N ARG A 51 14.51 3.71 -9.68
CA ARG A 51 15.92 3.54 -9.30
C ARG A 51 16.27 2.13 -8.85
N GLY A 52 15.28 1.24 -8.68
CA GLY A 52 15.47 -0.10 -8.11
C GLY A 52 15.68 -0.11 -6.59
N ARG A 53 15.73 1.07 -5.95
CA ARG A 53 16.02 1.24 -4.53
C ARG A 53 15.25 2.44 -3.97
N LEU A 54 14.94 2.37 -2.69
CA LEU A 54 14.43 3.52 -1.95
C LEU A 54 15.45 4.68 -1.97
N PRO A 55 15.02 5.94 -1.81
CA PRO A 55 15.96 7.05 -1.60
C PRO A 55 16.86 6.75 -0.39
N ASN A 56 17.93 7.50 -0.17
CA ASN A 56 18.74 7.38 1.05
C ASN A 56 17.88 7.77 2.27
N VAL A 57 16.98 6.90 2.67
CA VAL A 57 16.18 7.03 3.88
C VAL A 57 17.14 6.83 5.05
N GLU A 58 16.98 7.69 6.05
CA GLU A 58 17.71 7.56 7.32
C GLU A 58 17.41 6.24 8.02
N ILE A 59 16.38 5.51 7.57
CA ILE A 59 15.92 4.25 8.10
C ILE A 59 16.01 3.20 6.99
N LYS A 60 16.72 2.11 7.24
CA LYS A 60 16.81 0.93 6.36
C LYS A 60 15.68 -0.04 6.66
N ASP A 61 15.37 -0.89 5.68
CA ASP A 61 14.45 -2.03 5.81
C ASP A 61 13.04 -1.63 6.26
N VAL A 62 12.63 -0.43 5.84
CA VAL A 62 11.38 0.20 6.24
C VAL A 62 10.16 -0.48 5.62
N ILE A 63 10.33 -0.91 4.37
CA ILE A 63 9.34 -1.66 3.60
C ILE A 63 10.11 -2.87 3.05
N PRO A 64 9.95 -4.07 3.65
CA PRO A 64 10.58 -5.28 3.14
C PRO A 64 10.17 -5.54 1.69
N ASP A 65 11.18 -5.93 0.89
CA ASP A 65 11.00 -6.55 -0.41
C ASP A 65 10.77 -8.07 -0.22
N ASP A 66 10.36 -8.77 -1.29
CA ASP A 66 10.27 -10.25 -1.36
C ASP A 66 9.29 -10.92 -0.38
N VAL A 67 8.28 -10.20 0.09
CA VAL A 67 7.18 -10.79 0.87
C VAL A 67 6.06 -11.21 -0.09
N ASP A 68 5.69 -12.50 -0.07
CA ASP A 68 4.53 -13.00 -0.79
C ASP A 68 3.23 -12.64 -0.05
N VAL A 69 2.81 -11.39 -0.20
CA VAL A 69 1.57 -10.91 0.43
C VAL A 69 0.33 -11.51 -0.24
N TYR A 70 0.44 -11.97 -1.48
CA TYR A 70 -0.67 -12.57 -2.23
C TYR A 70 -0.97 -14.02 -1.81
N GLY A 71 0.00 -14.74 -1.26
CA GLY A 71 -0.14 -16.11 -0.77
C GLY A 71 -0.17 -16.25 0.76
N THR A 72 0.00 -15.15 1.51
CA THR A 72 0.17 -15.19 2.98
C THR A 72 -1.06 -14.62 3.70
N ARG A 73 -1.54 -15.36 4.70
CA ARG A 73 -2.60 -14.87 5.61
C ARG A 73 -2.12 -13.67 6.44
N PRO A 74 -2.98 -12.71 6.79
CA PRO A 74 -2.55 -11.48 7.44
C PRO A 74 -1.71 -11.71 8.72
N GLU A 75 -2.09 -12.63 9.60
CA GLU A 75 -1.40 -12.89 10.86
C GLU A 75 0.03 -13.44 10.69
N ALA A 76 0.31 -14.06 9.54
CA ALA A 76 1.61 -14.65 9.23
C ALA A 76 2.57 -13.65 8.54
N LEU A 77 2.10 -12.44 8.23
CA LEU A 77 2.95 -11.42 7.63
C LEU A 77 4.01 -10.93 8.63
N PRO A 78 5.23 -10.62 8.16
CA PRO A 78 6.36 -10.30 9.03
C PRO A 78 6.29 -8.83 9.52
N PHE A 79 5.33 -8.52 10.38
CA PHE A 79 5.20 -7.20 10.98
C PHE A 79 6.33 -6.92 11.97
N HIS A 80 7.03 -5.80 11.77
CA HIS A 80 8.05 -5.33 12.71
C HIS A 80 7.46 -4.95 14.07
N ARG A 81 8.27 -5.13 15.12
CA ARG A 81 7.86 -4.88 16.52
C ARG A 81 7.34 -3.45 16.77
N CYS A 82 7.94 -2.45 16.12
CA CYS A 82 7.54 -1.05 16.26
C CYS A 82 6.23 -0.70 15.56
N ASN A 83 5.69 -1.60 14.73
CA ASN A 83 4.38 -1.42 14.09
C ASN A 83 3.28 -2.17 14.86
N ARG A 84 3.41 -2.23 16.18
CA ARG A 84 2.43 -2.83 17.09
C ARG A 84 2.06 -1.79 18.14
N GLY A 85 0.78 -1.45 18.20
CA GLY A 85 0.19 -0.60 19.23
C GLY A 85 -0.08 -1.37 20.52
N ALA A 86 -0.35 -0.62 21.61
CA ALA A 86 -0.65 -1.21 22.92
C ALA A 86 -2.02 -1.94 22.94
N SER A 87 -2.95 -1.51 22.09
CA SER A 87 -4.31 -2.03 21.89
C SER A 87 -4.38 -3.36 21.13
N GLY A 88 -3.25 -3.89 20.65
CA GLY A 88 -3.24 -5.01 19.71
C GLY A 88 -3.36 -4.59 18.25
N LYS A 89 -3.42 -3.28 17.95
CA LYS A 89 -3.28 -2.74 16.60
C LYS A 89 -1.92 -3.12 16.02
N VAL A 90 -1.89 -3.56 14.77
CA VAL A 90 -0.69 -3.94 14.03
C VAL A 90 -0.82 -3.46 12.60
N TRP A 91 0.28 -2.96 12.05
CA TRP A 91 0.34 -2.56 10.65
C TRP A 91 1.70 -2.89 10.03
N GLY A 92 1.75 -2.93 8.71
CA GLY A 92 2.97 -3.20 7.98
C GLY A 92 2.87 -2.71 6.55
N HIS A 93 4.03 -2.34 6.01
CA HIS A 93 4.17 -1.97 4.61
C HIS A 93 5.04 -3.01 3.91
N PHE A 94 4.69 -3.41 2.69
CA PHE A 94 5.40 -4.46 1.95
C PHE A 94 5.53 -4.06 0.47
N PHE A 95 6.69 -4.33 -0.13
CA PHE A 95 6.81 -4.37 -1.59
C PHE A 95 6.65 -5.80 -2.07
N THR A 96 5.93 -5.95 -3.17
CA THR A 96 5.75 -7.25 -3.81
C THR A 96 5.50 -7.08 -5.31
N THR A 97 5.55 -8.19 -6.03
CA THR A 97 5.22 -8.24 -7.46
C THR A 97 3.80 -8.76 -7.62
N ARG A 98 2.95 -7.96 -8.25
CA ARG A 98 1.57 -8.32 -8.53
C ARG A 98 1.54 -9.49 -9.52
N PRO A 99 0.88 -10.61 -9.19
CA PRO A 99 0.75 -11.73 -10.11
C PRO A 99 -0.16 -11.35 -11.30
N ALA A 100 0.05 -12.00 -12.44
CA ALA A 100 -0.72 -11.71 -13.67
C ALA A 100 -2.24 -11.79 -13.47
N ALA A 101 -2.72 -12.71 -12.62
CA ALA A 101 -4.13 -12.86 -12.29
C ALA A 101 -4.72 -11.63 -11.58
N ALA A 102 -3.90 -10.91 -10.81
CA ALA A 102 -4.28 -9.67 -10.15
C ALA A 102 -4.18 -8.45 -11.08
N ALA A 103 -3.45 -8.56 -12.19
CA ALA A 103 -3.30 -7.50 -13.19
C ALA A 103 -4.35 -7.57 -14.31
N SER A 104 -4.99 -8.71 -14.53
CA SER A 104 -5.79 -9.00 -15.74
C SER A 104 -7.26 -8.58 -15.69
N GLY A 105 -7.71 -7.85 -14.66
CA GLY A 105 -9.10 -7.37 -14.53
C GLY A 105 -10.16 -8.46 -14.36
N GLY A 106 -9.75 -9.73 -14.20
CA GLY A 106 -10.63 -10.87 -13.90
C GLY A 106 -10.88 -11.04 -12.39
N PRO A 107 -11.43 -12.18 -11.95
CA PRO A 107 -11.71 -12.40 -10.52
C PRO A 107 -10.52 -12.15 -9.60
N GLY A 108 -9.30 -12.46 -10.04
CA GLY A 108 -8.06 -12.21 -9.30
C GLY A 108 -7.74 -10.73 -9.03
N SER A 109 -8.37 -9.79 -9.71
CA SER A 109 -8.25 -8.35 -9.42
C SER A 109 -9.16 -7.88 -8.27
N TYR A 110 -10.18 -8.67 -7.93
CA TYR A 110 -11.18 -8.36 -6.91
C TYR A 110 -11.10 -9.29 -5.69
N VAL A 111 -10.69 -10.54 -5.90
CA VAL A 111 -10.65 -11.58 -4.86
C VAL A 111 -9.26 -12.24 -4.85
N ARG A 112 -8.70 -12.42 -3.64
CA ARG A 112 -7.43 -13.11 -3.43
C ARG A 112 -7.60 -14.18 -2.37
N VAL A 113 -7.52 -15.44 -2.77
CA VAL A 113 -7.61 -16.58 -1.83
C VAL A 113 -6.24 -16.85 -1.23
N VAL A 114 -6.18 -16.94 0.09
CA VAL A 114 -4.98 -17.28 0.87
C VAL A 114 -5.32 -18.36 1.90
N PRO A 115 -4.34 -19.04 2.50
CA PRO A 115 -4.63 -19.95 3.61
C PRO A 115 -5.43 -19.23 4.70
N GLY A 116 -6.51 -19.82 5.22
CA GLY A 116 -7.29 -19.19 6.29
C GLY A 116 -8.35 -18.17 5.82
N GLY A 117 -8.50 -17.89 4.53
CA GLY A 117 -9.56 -17.00 4.06
C GLY A 117 -9.34 -16.36 2.68
N LEU A 118 -9.97 -15.20 2.47
CA LEU A 118 -9.78 -14.43 1.24
C LEU A 118 -9.82 -12.92 1.48
N TRP A 119 -9.04 -12.20 0.66
CA TRP A 119 -9.13 -10.75 0.53
C TRP A 119 -10.15 -10.39 -0.54
N VAL A 120 -11.13 -9.57 -0.18
CA VAL A 120 -12.17 -9.05 -1.08
C VAL A 120 -11.96 -7.55 -1.24
N ARG A 121 -11.84 -7.09 -2.48
CA ARG A 121 -11.80 -5.67 -2.83
C ARG A 121 -13.18 -5.06 -2.61
N TYR A 122 -13.25 -3.92 -1.94
CA TYR A 122 -14.52 -3.26 -1.64
C TYR A 122 -14.60 -1.80 -2.10
N ASP A 123 -13.50 -1.21 -2.59
CA ASP A 123 -13.50 0.16 -3.11
C ASP A 123 -13.11 0.24 -4.59
N GLU A 124 -13.50 1.35 -5.22
CA GLU A 124 -12.94 1.78 -6.50
C GLU A 124 -11.51 2.31 -6.34
N GLU A 125 -10.78 2.43 -7.45
CA GLU A 125 -9.39 2.92 -7.39
C GLU A 125 -9.35 4.40 -7.01
N LYS A 126 -8.76 4.72 -5.84
CA LYS A 126 -8.44 6.10 -5.46
C LYS A 126 -7.17 6.56 -6.18
N ALA A 127 -7.26 7.63 -6.97
CA ALA A 127 -6.12 8.24 -7.65
C ALA A 127 -5.29 9.13 -6.70
N TYR A 128 -3.97 9.10 -6.85
CA TYR A 128 -3.04 9.97 -6.12
C TYR A 128 -2.31 10.89 -7.09
N ALA A 129 -2.71 12.17 -7.09
CA ALA A 129 -2.13 13.19 -7.96
C ALA A 129 -1.00 13.99 -7.29
N ASP A 130 -0.07 14.46 -8.11
CA ASP A 130 0.93 15.45 -7.71
C ASP A 130 0.30 16.86 -7.55
N ALA A 131 1.12 17.87 -7.27
CA ALA A 131 0.63 19.25 -7.12
C ALA A 131 0.15 19.87 -8.45
N GLY A 132 0.56 19.31 -9.59
CA GLY A 132 0.14 19.72 -10.93
C GLY A 132 -1.09 18.96 -11.45
N GLY A 133 -1.67 18.07 -10.65
CA GLY A 133 -2.83 17.26 -11.02
C GLY A 133 -2.50 15.99 -11.82
N ASP A 134 -1.23 15.65 -12.03
CA ASP A 134 -0.85 14.43 -12.74
C ASP A 134 -0.95 13.22 -11.79
N VAL A 135 -1.73 12.21 -12.20
CA VAL A 135 -1.99 11.02 -11.38
C VAL A 135 -0.76 10.12 -11.41
N LEU A 136 -0.05 10.05 -10.29
CA LEU A 136 1.19 9.28 -10.15
C LEU A 136 0.95 7.81 -9.84
N GLY A 137 -0.21 7.47 -9.26
CA GLY A 137 -0.56 6.13 -8.83
C GLY A 137 -1.99 6.00 -8.36
N TYR A 138 -2.36 4.78 -8.02
CA TYR A 138 -3.70 4.38 -7.62
C TYR A 138 -3.65 3.51 -6.37
N ARG A 139 -4.76 3.46 -5.63
CA ARG A 139 -4.96 2.56 -4.49
C ARG A 139 -6.29 1.82 -4.58
N CYS A 140 -6.26 0.54 -4.24
CA CYS A 140 -7.45 -0.26 -3.90
C CYS A 140 -7.41 -0.67 -2.42
N ARG A 141 -8.58 -0.86 -1.82
CA ARG A 141 -8.80 -1.39 -0.46
C ARG A 141 -9.41 -2.77 -0.53
N PHE A 142 -8.94 -3.62 0.39
CA PHE A 142 -9.41 -4.99 0.57
C PHE A 142 -9.73 -5.25 2.04
N ALA A 143 -10.74 -6.09 2.27
CA ALA A 143 -11.08 -6.62 3.57
C ALA A 143 -10.87 -8.13 3.58
N PHE A 144 -10.44 -8.68 4.71
CA PHE A 144 -10.21 -10.11 4.84
C PHE A 144 -11.42 -10.81 5.45
N HIS A 145 -11.87 -11.87 4.79
CA HIS A 145 -12.89 -12.79 5.26
C HIS A 145 -12.22 -14.11 5.65
N GLY A 146 -12.55 -14.63 6.84
CA GLY A 146 -12.06 -15.93 7.30
C GLY A 146 -12.62 -17.09 6.49
N GLU A 147 -12.15 -18.31 6.75
CA GLU A 147 -12.68 -19.55 6.14
C GLU A 147 -14.18 -19.76 6.42
N ASP A 148 -14.71 -19.19 7.51
CA ASP A 148 -16.12 -19.21 7.85
C ASP A 148 -16.95 -18.13 7.10
N GLY A 149 -16.31 -17.40 6.18
CA GLY A 149 -16.91 -16.32 5.39
C GLY A 149 -17.04 -15.00 6.16
N LYS A 150 -16.75 -14.97 7.46
CA LYS A 150 -16.97 -13.77 8.28
C LYS A 150 -15.91 -12.72 8.03
N LEU A 151 -16.37 -11.47 7.97
CA LEU A 151 -15.51 -10.31 7.94
C LEU A 151 -14.65 -10.27 9.21
N THR A 152 -13.35 -10.07 9.04
CA THR A 152 -12.40 -9.91 10.15
C THR A 152 -12.01 -8.44 10.34
N ALA A 153 -11.21 -8.14 11.37
CA ALA A 153 -10.62 -6.82 11.56
C ALA A 153 -9.52 -6.49 10.53
N TRP A 154 -9.06 -7.46 9.73
CA TRP A 154 -7.95 -7.22 8.82
C TRP A 154 -8.36 -6.43 7.58
N ARG A 155 -7.51 -5.46 7.24
CA ARG A 155 -7.65 -4.54 6.12
C ARG A 155 -6.35 -4.43 5.36
N MET A 156 -6.47 -4.05 4.10
CA MET A 156 -5.33 -3.89 3.22
C MET A 156 -5.56 -2.75 2.23
N LYS A 157 -4.50 -2.02 1.93
CA LYS A 157 -4.42 -1.03 0.86
C LYS A 157 -3.31 -1.47 -0.11
N GLU A 158 -3.66 -1.76 -1.35
CA GLU A 158 -2.71 -2.01 -2.44
C GLU A 158 -2.50 -0.72 -3.22
N PHE A 159 -1.24 -0.35 -3.47
CA PHE A 159 -0.85 0.84 -4.21
C PHE A 159 -0.03 0.43 -5.44
N ARG A 160 -0.37 1.03 -6.58
CA ARG A 160 0.34 0.81 -7.86
C ARG A 160 0.68 2.14 -8.51
N LEU A 161 1.74 2.16 -9.31
CA LEU A 161 2.07 3.34 -10.11
C LEU A 161 1.17 3.44 -11.34
N ASN A 162 0.94 4.68 -11.76
CA ASN A 162 0.49 5.00 -13.09
C ASN A 162 1.72 5.18 -13.98
N GLU A 163 2.22 4.11 -14.61
CA GLU A 163 3.41 4.21 -15.48
C GLU A 163 3.20 5.13 -16.68
N GLY A 164 1.94 5.41 -17.06
CA GLY A 164 1.56 6.34 -18.12
C GLY A 164 1.46 7.81 -17.68
N ALA A 165 1.77 8.14 -16.43
CA ALA A 165 1.69 9.51 -15.92
C ALA A 165 2.61 10.46 -16.71
N ALA A 166 2.19 11.72 -16.86
CA ALA A 166 2.97 12.71 -17.59
C ALA A 166 4.37 12.92 -16.97
N ALA A 167 4.47 12.84 -15.64
CA ALA A 167 5.69 12.95 -14.85
C ALA A 167 6.73 11.86 -15.16
N TYR A 168 6.32 10.74 -15.77
CA TYR A 168 7.20 9.63 -16.12
C TYR A 168 7.55 9.58 -17.61
N ARG A 169 7.14 10.56 -18.41
CA ARG A 169 7.52 10.63 -19.82
C ARG A 169 9.04 10.69 -19.99
N GLY A 170 9.59 9.73 -20.74
CA GLY A 170 11.03 9.61 -20.96
C GLY A 170 11.81 8.99 -19.81
N VAL A 171 11.14 8.53 -18.74
CA VAL A 171 11.77 7.79 -17.65
C VAL A 171 11.93 6.33 -18.04
N ALA A 172 13.15 5.81 -17.90
CA ALA A 172 13.41 4.37 -17.99
C ALA A 172 13.17 3.74 -16.61
N PHE A 173 12.11 2.95 -16.47
CA PHE A 173 11.85 2.20 -15.25
C PHE A 173 12.89 1.10 -15.03
N HIS A 174 13.24 0.87 -13.77
CA HIS A 174 14.09 -0.24 -13.38
C HIS A 174 13.34 -1.57 -13.61
N PRO A 175 14.01 -2.70 -13.93
CA PRO A 175 13.33 -3.98 -14.14
C PRO A 175 12.41 -4.43 -13.00
N VAL A 176 12.74 -4.06 -11.76
CA VAL A 176 11.91 -4.33 -10.57
C VAL A 176 10.54 -3.66 -10.60
N ALA A 177 10.36 -2.61 -11.41
CA ALA A 177 9.11 -1.88 -11.51
C ALA A 177 7.99 -2.71 -12.14
N LYS A 178 8.34 -3.73 -12.93
CA LYS A 178 7.35 -4.56 -13.62
C LYS A 178 6.42 -5.19 -12.59
N ASP A 179 5.15 -4.80 -12.65
CA ASP A 179 4.10 -5.22 -11.73
C ASP A 179 4.39 -4.93 -10.25
N LEU A 180 5.26 -3.95 -9.96
CA LEU A 180 5.58 -3.55 -8.60
C LEU A 180 4.39 -2.89 -7.92
N VAL A 181 4.07 -3.35 -6.72
CA VAL A 181 3.06 -2.76 -5.85
C VAL A 181 3.59 -2.56 -4.43
N ALA A 182 3.06 -1.57 -3.74
CA ALA A 182 3.24 -1.39 -2.30
C ALA A 182 1.95 -1.73 -1.58
N TRP A 183 2.04 -2.44 -0.46
CA TRP A 183 0.90 -2.85 0.34
C TRP A 183 0.99 -2.22 1.72
N LYS A 184 -0.12 -1.73 2.27
CA LYS A 184 -0.30 -1.51 3.71
C LYS A 184 -1.29 -2.57 4.19
N VAL A 185 -0.88 -3.44 5.11
CA VAL A 185 -1.76 -4.41 5.78
C VAL A 185 -1.87 -4.04 7.25
N TYR A 186 -3.07 -4.04 7.79
CA TYR A 186 -3.32 -3.64 9.17
C TYR A 186 -4.58 -4.31 9.72
N ASN A 187 -4.70 -4.41 11.04
CA ASN A 187 -5.98 -4.70 11.68
C ASN A 187 -6.63 -3.40 12.16
N ASP A 188 -7.94 -3.35 12.00
CA ASP A 188 -8.80 -2.25 12.39
C ASP A 188 -9.50 -2.63 13.69
N VAL A 189 -8.77 -2.52 14.80
CA VAL A 189 -9.28 -2.73 16.15
C VAL A 189 -9.59 -1.36 16.73
N GLU A 190 -10.84 -1.13 17.13
CA GLU A 190 -11.25 0.11 17.81
C GLU A 190 -10.38 0.33 19.05
N GLU A 191 -9.69 1.47 19.12
CA GLU A 191 -8.97 1.87 20.31
C GLU A 191 -9.95 2.55 21.29
N PRO A 192 -9.83 2.31 22.61
CA PRO A 192 -10.54 3.14 23.58
C PRO A 192 -10.09 4.60 23.41
N PRO A 193 -10.99 5.59 23.56
CA PRO A 193 -10.65 6.99 23.33
C PRO A 193 -9.45 7.41 24.19
N SER A 194 -8.43 7.99 23.56
CA SER A 194 -7.29 8.59 24.26
C SER A 194 -7.56 10.06 24.54
N ASP A 195 -7.31 10.52 25.76
CA ASP A 195 -7.49 11.91 26.20
C ASP A 195 -6.45 12.90 25.61
N ASP A 196 -5.74 12.54 24.54
CA ASP A 196 -4.70 13.38 23.94
C ASP A 196 -5.32 14.18 22.77
N GLU A 197 -5.68 15.43 23.04
CA GLU A 197 -6.12 16.40 22.03
C GLU A 197 -4.92 16.84 21.16
N GLY A 198 -4.53 15.96 20.24
CA GLY A 198 -3.73 16.31 19.07
C GLY A 198 -4.65 16.37 17.86
N GLU A 199 -4.81 17.55 17.28
CA GLU A 199 -5.41 17.74 15.96
C GLU A 199 -4.53 17.04 14.91
N ASP A 200 -4.71 15.73 14.77
CA ASP A 200 -4.28 15.00 13.59
C ASP A 200 -5.26 15.40 12.48
N GLU A 201 -4.81 16.33 11.62
CA GLU A 201 -5.44 16.59 10.32
C GLU A 201 -5.29 15.34 9.43
N ASP A 202 -5.98 14.27 9.81
CA ASP A 202 -6.41 13.23 8.92
C ASP A 202 -7.46 13.85 7.99
N GLU A 203 -7.02 14.59 6.95
CA GLU A 203 -7.81 14.72 5.72
C GLU A 203 -7.86 13.35 4.99
N ASP A 204 -8.26 12.30 5.71
CA ASP A 204 -9.02 11.18 5.19
C ASP A 204 -10.45 11.48 5.66
N ASP A 205 -11.29 12.04 4.80
CA ASP A 205 -12.74 12.09 5.03
C ASP A 205 -13.23 10.67 5.33
N GLU A 206 -13.28 10.30 6.61
CA GLU A 206 -13.96 9.14 7.18
C GLU A 206 -15.46 9.48 7.31
N ALA A 207 -16.03 10.05 6.24
CA ALA A 207 -17.47 10.14 6.10
C ALA A 207 -17.98 8.74 5.71
N GLU A 208 -18.42 8.01 6.72
CA GLU A 208 -19.63 7.15 6.73
C GLU A 208 -20.18 6.83 5.34
N GLU A 209 -20.17 5.56 4.93
CA GLU A 209 -21.13 4.86 4.05
C GLU A 209 -20.52 3.46 3.74
N MET A 210 -21.10 2.29 3.95
CA MET A 210 -22.45 1.83 4.27
C MET A 210 -22.34 0.35 4.71
N GLU A 211 -23.35 -0.14 5.42
CA GLU A 211 -23.58 -1.57 5.68
C GLU A 211 -23.37 -2.40 4.40
N VAL A 212 -22.44 -3.35 4.44
CA VAL A 212 -22.30 -4.35 3.38
C VAL A 212 -23.43 -5.38 3.54
N ASP A 213 -24.56 -5.12 2.88
CA ASP A 213 -25.55 -6.15 2.59
C ASP A 213 -24.87 -7.28 1.81
N ASP A 214 -24.80 -8.43 2.45
CA ASP A 214 -24.06 -9.62 2.06
C ASP A 214 -24.67 -10.28 0.80
N PRO A 215 -23.98 -10.34 -0.34
CA PRO A 215 -24.40 -11.14 -1.48
C PRO A 215 -23.41 -12.27 -1.76
N VAL A 216 -22.85 -12.93 -0.73
CA VAL A 216 -22.09 -14.17 -0.95
C VAL A 216 -23.01 -15.38 -0.89
N ALA A 217 -23.93 -15.46 -1.85
CA ALA A 217 -24.72 -16.66 -2.12
C ALA A 217 -24.96 -16.84 -3.63
N ALA A 218 -23.92 -16.76 -4.47
CA ALA A 218 -23.98 -17.24 -5.86
C ALA A 218 -22.59 -17.42 -6.49
N ALA A 219 -21.74 -18.25 -5.90
CA ALA A 219 -20.57 -18.79 -6.62
C ALA A 219 -20.37 -20.28 -6.32
N ALA A 220 -21.46 -21.05 -6.37
CA ALA A 220 -21.39 -22.46 -6.69
C ALA A 220 -21.55 -22.59 -8.22
N CYS A 221 -20.47 -22.36 -8.96
CA CYS A 221 -20.41 -22.76 -10.36
C CYS A 221 -19.76 -24.13 -10.43
N THR A 222 -20.60 -25.18 -10.41
CA THR A 222 -20.23 -26.49 -10.96
C THR A 222 -20.05 -26.34 -12.47
N GLU A 223 -18.90 -26.78 -12.97
CA GLU A 223 -18.54 -26.80 -14.38
C GLU A 223 -19.44 -27.78 -15.14
N ASP A 224 -20.60 -27.38 -15.68
CA ASP A 224 -21.33 -28.20 -16.67
C ASP A 224 -22.48 -27.52 -17.47
N ASP A 225 -22.46 -26.22 -17.77
CA ASP A 225 -23.51 -25.62 -18.63
C ASP A 225 -23.03 -24.51 -19.58
N LEU A 226 -21.94 -24.76 -20.31
CA LEU A 226 -21.42 -23.85 -21.34
C LEU A 226 -21.83 -24.21 -22.79
N THR A 227 -22.77 -25.12 -23.00
CA THR A 227 -23.17 -25.55 -24.34
C THR A 227 -24.67 -25.47 -24.63
N GLN A 228 -25.36 -24.36 -24.31
CA GLN A 228 -26.72 -24.11 -24.85
C GLN A 228 -27.06 -22.65 -25.21
N ARG A 229 -26.08 -21.73 -25.35
CA ARG A 229 -26.36 -20.31 -25.65
C ARG A 229 -25.87 -19.77 -26.99
N GLN A 230 -25.49 -20.62 -27.95
CA GLN A 230 -25.14 -20.17 -29.32
C GLN A 230 -26.21 -20.42 -30.41
N ASP A 231 -27.30 -21.14 -30.14
CA ASP A 231 -28.26 -21.48 -31.23
C ASP A 231 -29.53 -20.63 -31.35
N LYS A 232 -29.72 -19.59 -30.51
CA LYS A 232 -30.95 -18.77 -30.57
C LYS A 232 -30.85 -17.46 -31.37
N LYS A 233 -29.67 -17.10 -31.90
CA LYS A 233 -29.49 -15.84 -32.66
C LYS A 233 -29.49 -15.99 -34.19
N LYS A 234 -29.66 -17.20 -34.73
CA LYS A 234 -29.62 -17.46 -36.19
C LYS A 234 -30.99 -17.73 -36.85
N LYS A 235 -32.10 -17.65 -36.12
CA LYS A 235 -33.47 -17.89 -36.67
C LYS A 235 -34.38 -16.67 -36.74
N GLN A 236 -33.86 -15.44 -36.65
CA GLN A 236 -34.67 -14.21 -36.76
C GLN A 236 -34.07 -13.17 -37.72
N LYS A 237 -33.47 -13.66 -38.82
CA LYS A 237 -33.15 -12.88 -40.02
C LYS A 237 -33.42 -13.76 -41.25
N LEU A 238 -34.66 -14.21 -41.41
CA LEU A 238 -35.23 -14.60 -42.70
C LEU A 238 -36.76 -14.63 -42.55
N GLN A 239 -37.35 -13.44 -42.56
CA GLN A 239 -38.71 -13.15 -43.02
C GLN A 239 -38.79 -11.64 -43.26
#